data_AF-A0A291LZA0-F1
#
_entry.id   AF-A0A291LZA0-F1
#
_cell.length_a   1.000
_cell.length_b   1.000
_cell.length_c   1.000
_cell.angle_alpha   90.00
_cell.angle_beta   90.00
_cell.angle_gamma   90.00
#
_symmetry.space_group_name_H-M   'P 1'
#
loop_
_entity.id
_entity.type
_entity.pdbx_description
1 polymer ?
#
loop_
_entity_poly.entity_id
_entity_poly.type
_entity_poly.pdbx_seq_one_letter_code
_entity_poly.pdbx_strand_id
1 'polypeptide(L)'
;MNLLSADAHQHRHIRGLLNDISGDDPAGPRALQSVDLLAGILWAEHETETLGYEDVFEGENDPEYGAAGAVYRHRVLSERGEAIEAWSNKLRYLARMMRILDARLCGERMVNRRFAG
;
A
#
# COMPACT_ATOMS: atom_id res chain seq x y z
N MET A 1 1.03 -26.97 18.40
CA MET A 1 1.46 -26.17 17.23
C MET A 1 2.22 -24.96 17.77
N ASN A 2 3.49 -24.76 17.36
CA ASN A 2 4.45 -23.98 18.14
C ASN A 2 4.38 -22.47 17.77
N LEU A 3 3.58 -21.69 18.50
CA LEU A 3 3.35 -20.24 18.29
C LEU A 3 4.66 -19.43 18.16
N LEU A 4 5.70 -19.79 18.93
CA LEU A 4 7.02 -19.15 18.88
C LEU A 4 7.76 -19.35 17.54
N SER A 5 7.54 -20.49 16.88
CA SER A 5 8.17 -20.78 15.59
C SER A 5 7.46 -20.06 14.43
N ALA A 6 6.15 -19.82 14.55
CA ALA A 6 5.38 -19.08 13.56
C ALA A 6 5.74 -17.59 13.59
N ASP A 7 5.86 -17.01 14.80
CA ASP A 7 6.25 -15.61 14.99
C ASP A 7 7.69 -15.33 14.50
N ALA A 8 8.65 -16.19 14.83
CA ALA A 8 10.02 -16.06 14.34
C ALA A 8 10.13 -16.19 12.81
N HIS A 9 9.27 -17.01 12.19
CA HIS A 9 9.22 -17.15 10.74
C HIS A 9 8.65 -15.89 10.07
N GLN A 10 7.55 -15.34 10.60
CA GLN A 10 6.96 -14.09 10.13
C GLN A 10 7.93 -12.92 10.26
N HIS A 11 8.60 -12.78 11.40
CA HIS A 11 9.62 -11.75 11.60
C HIS A 11 10.77 -11.84 10.60
N ARG A 12 11.26 -13.06 10.31
CA ARG A 12 12.31 -13.28 9.31
C ARG A 12 11.80 -12.93 7.90
N HIS A 13 10.58 -13.31 7.58
CA HIS A 13 9.96 -13.02 6.29
C HIS A 13 9.85 -11.50 6.07
N ILE A 14 9.27 -10.78 7.02
CA ILE A 14 9.14 -9.30 6.95
C ILE A 14 10.52 -8.64 6.81
N ARG A 15 11.51 -9.07 7.59
CA ARG A 15 12.89 -8.55 7.46
C ARG A 15 13.48 -8.80 6.07
N GLY A 16 13.21 -9.96 5.48
CA GLY A 16 13.62 -10.27 4.10
C GLY A 16 13.00 -9.30 3.09
N LEU A 17 11.70 -9.04 3.20
CA LEU A 17 10.99 -8.10 2.34
C LEU A 17 11.55 -6.67 2.49
N LEU A 18 11.83 -6.23 3.71
CA LEU A 18 12.43 -4.92 3.96
C LEU A 18 13.84 -4.80 3.35
N ASN A 19 14.66 -5.84 3.47
CA ASN A 19 16.00 -5.86 2.88
C ASN A 19 15.95 -5.77 1.35
N ASP A 20 14.97 -6.44 0.73
CA ASP A 20 14.77 -6.39 -0.72
C ASP A 20 14.37 -4.98 -1.20
N ILE A 21 13.67 -4.21 -0.37
CA ILE A 21 13.28 -2.82 -0.66
C ILE A 21 14.46 -1.86 -0.43
N SER A 22 15.28 -2.09 0.60
CA SER A 22 16.42 -1.23 0.95
C SER A 22 17.71 -1.57 0.20
N GLY A 23 17.68 -2.56 -0.71
CA GLY A 23 18.86 -3.04 -1.44
C GLY A 23 19.31 -2.10 -2.56
N ASP A 24 20.32 -2.54 -3.32
CA ASP A 24 20.98 -1.75 -4.35
C ASP A 24 20.12 -1.48 -5.60
N ASP A 25 19.04 -2.25 -5.80
CA ASP A 25 18.08 -2.05 -6.88
C ASP A 25 16.65 -1.84 -6.33
N PRO A 26 16.40 -0.68 -5.69
CA PRO A 26 15.13 -0.40 -5.03
C PRO A 26 13.97 -0.17 -6.00
N ALA A 27 14.24 -0.04 -7.30
CA ALA A 27 13.23 0.05 -8.36
C ALA A 27 13.05 -1.28 -9.13
N GLY A 28 13.84 -2.30 -8.80
CA GLY A 28 13.84 -3.58 -9.47
C GLY A 28 12.56 -4.39 -9.21
N PRO A 29 12.28 -5.41 -10.05
CA PRO A 29 11.09 -6.26 -9.92
C PRO A 29 10.95 -6.92 -8.54
N ARG A 30 12.08 -7.27 -7.91
CA ARG A 30 12.12 -7.90 -6.58
C ARG A 30 11.74 -6.94 -5.46
N ALA A 31 12.24 -5.70 -5.50
CA ALA A 31 11.86 -4.67 -4.56
C ALA A 31 10.36 -4.36 -4.69
N LEU A 32 9.85 -4.24 -5.93
CA LEU A 32 8.44 -3.99 -6.19
C LEU A 32 7.53 -5.09 -5.63
N GLN A 33 7.89 -6.35 -5.90
CA GLN A 33 7.16 -7.50 -5.35
C GLN A 33 7.16 -7.49 -3.82
N SER A 34 8.27 -7.09 -3.20
CA SER A 34 8.39 -7.03 -1.75
C SER A 34 7.54 -5.91 -1.14
N VAL A 35 7.45 -4.75 -1.79
CA VAL A 35 6.53 -3.66 -1.40
C VAL A 35 5.07 -4.14 -1.49
N ASP A 36 4.69 -4.79 -2.60
CA ASP A 36 3.33 -5.30 -2.79
C ASP A 36 2.97 -6.36 -1.74
N LEU A 37 3.90 -7.26 -1.40
CA LEU A 37 3.71 -8.27 -0.36
C LEU A 37 3.53 -7.65 1.03
N LEU A 38 4.36 -6.66 1.40
CA LEU A 38 4.21 -5.96 2.69
C LEU A 38 2.88 -5.20 2.75
N ALA A 39 2.47 -4.54 1.66
CA ALA A 39 1.17 -3.88 1.60
C ALA A 39 0.01 -4.87 1.73
N GLY A 40 0.14 -6.07 1.15
CA GLY A 40 -0.82 -7.16 1.29
C GLY A 40 -0.92 -7.71 2.73
N ILE A 41 0.22 -7.88 3.40
CA ILE A 41 0.27 -8.33 4.81
C ILE A 41 -0.43 -7.30 5.71
N LEU A 42 -0.09 -6.02 5.57
CA LEU A 42 -0.73 -4.95 6.36
C LEU A 42 -2.23 -4.87 6.07
N TRP A 43 -2.64 -5.03 4.81
CA TRP A 43 -4.06 -5.05 4.46
C TRP A 43 -4.83 -6.23 5.05
N ALA A 44 -4.21 -7.40 5.18
CA ALA A 44 -4.85 -8.55 5.83
C ALA A 44 -5.07 -8.30 7.33
N GLU A 45 -4.11 -7.65 8.00
CA GLU A 45 -4.26 -7.24 9.40
C GLU A 45 -5.32 -6.13 9.56
N HIS A 46 -5.43 -5.22 8.59
CA HIS A 46 -6.39 -4.12 8.60
C HIS A 46 -7.86 -4.58 8.78
N GLU A 47 -8.26 -5.69 8.18
CA GLU A 47 -9.61 -6.25 8.36
C GLU A 47 -9.87 -6.67 9.81
N THR A 48 -8.85 -7.20 10.50
CA THR A 48 -8.98 -7.62 11.90
C THR A 48 -9.04 -6.45 12.89
N GLU A 49 -8.58 -5.27 12.47
CA GLU A 49 -8.57 -4.04 13.27
C GLU A 49 -9.81 -3.15 13.06
N THR A 50 -10.78 -3.62 12.27
CA THR A 50 -12.04 -2.90 12.06
C THR A 50 -12.95 -3.08 13.29
N LEU A 51 -13.19 -1.98 14.00
CA LEU A 51 -14.05 -1.95 15.21
C LEU A 51 -15.54 -1.84 14.86
N GLY A 52 -15.85 -1.30 13.69
CA GLY A 52 -17.21 -1.11 13.23
C GLY A 52 -17.30 -0.27 11.97
N TYR A 53 -18.51 0.23 11.71
CA TYR A 53 -18.80 1.09 10.59
C TYR A 53 -19.68 2.24 11.05
N GLU A 54 -19.44 3.42 10.49
CA GLU A 54 -20.28 4.59 10.67
C GLU A 54 -20.69 5.16 9.31
N ASP A 55 -21.87 5.78 9.27
CA ASP A 55 -22.36 6.45 8.08
C ASP A 55 -21.91 7.91 8.12
N VAL A 56 -21.03 8.28 7.18
CA VAL A 56 -20.48 9.63 7.04
C VAL A 56 -21.18 10.32 5.88
N PHE A 57 -21.79 11.45 6.15
CA PHE A 57 -22.33 12.31 5.11
C PHE A 57 -21.22 13.21 4.56
N GLU A 58 -20.89 13.03 3.29
CA GLU A 58 -20.07 13.96 2.52
C GLU A 58 -20.96 14.75 1.58
N GLY A 59 -21.05 16.04 1.82
CA GLY A 59 -21.89 16.95 1.06
C GLY A 59 -21.71 18.39 1.50
N GLU A 60 -22.46 19.25 0.86
CA GLU A 60 -22.53 20.67 1.19
C GLU A 60 -23.96 21.06 1.55
N ASN A 61 -24.10 22.12 2.34
CA ASN A 61 -25.41 22.71 2.57
C ASN A 61 -25.69 23.69 1.44
N ASP A 62 -26.55 23.28 0.51
CA ASP A 62 -27.08 24.16 -0.52
C ASP A 62 -28.14 25.10 0.10
N PRO A 63 -28.10 26.41 -0.15
CA PRO A 63 -29.04 27.37 0.43
C PRO A 63 -30.49 27.21 -0.04
N GLU A 64 -30.70 26.67 -1.25
CA GLU A 64 -32.03 26.47 -1.86
C GLU A 64 -32.57 25.06 -1.60
N TYR A 65 -31.71 24.05 -1.61
CA TYR A 65 -32.09 22.63 -1.56
C TYR A 65 -31.74 21.93 -0.24
N GLY A 66 -31.01 22.59 0.67
CA GLY A 66 -30.53 22.01 1.93
C GLY A 66 -29.31 21.10 1.75
N ALA A 67 -29.09 20.17 2.67
CA ALA A 67 -27.94 19.28 2.62
C ALA A 67 -27.96 18.39 1.36
N ALA A 68 -27.04 18.64 0.43
CA ALA A 68 -26.87 17.90 -0.82
C ALA A 68 -25.53 17.15 -0.79
N GLY A 69 -25.58 15.83 -0.99
CA GLY A 69 -24.40 14.98 -0.88
C GLY A 69 -24.72 13.50 -0.88
N ALA A 70 -23.75 12.70 -0.49
CA ALA A 70 -23.86 11.26 -0.41
C ALA A 70 -23.46 10.76 0.99
N VAL A 71 -24.13 9.69 1.43
CA VAL A 71 -23.77 8.97 2.66
C VAL A 71 -22.86 7.82 2.27
N TYR A 72 -21.69 7.77 2.87
CA TYR A 72 -20.71 6.72 2.69
C TYR A 72 -20.53 5.95 3.98
N ARG A 73 -20.36 4.63 3.83
CA ARG A 73 -20.08 3.77 4.96
C ARG A 73 -18.58 3.79 5.24
N HIS A 74 -18.18 4.53 6.27
CA HIS A 74 -16.82 4.63 6.74
C HIS A 74 -16.51 3.53 7.74
N ARG A 75 -15.27 3.01 7.72
CA ARG A 75 -14.81 2.02 8.70
C ARG A 75 -14.21 2.74 9.89
N VAL A 76 -14.63 2.33 11.08
CA VAL A 76 -13.98 2.76 12.32
C VAL A 76 -12.89 1.74 12.64
N LEU A 77 -11.65 2.21 12.70
CA LEU A 77 -10.47 1.40 12.97
C LEU A 77 -10.01 1.56 14.41
N SER A 78 -9.27 0.59 14.92
CA SER A 78 -8.46 0.80 16.12
C SER A 78 -7.30 1.76 15.83
N GLU A 79 -6.64 2.30 16.86
CA GLU A 79 -5.41 3.11 16.69
C GLU A 79 -4.33 2.34 15.90
N ARG A 80 -4.21 1.03 16.15
CA ARG A 80 -3.32 0.15 15.38
C ARG A 80 -3.79 0.02 13.93
N GLY A 81 -5.10 -0.11 13.71
CA GLY A 81 -5.72 -0.14 12.39
C GLY A 81 -5.45 1.11 11.57
N GLU A 82 -5.58 2.30 12.16
CA GLU A 82 -5.25 3.58 11.52
C GLU A 82 -3.77 3.64 11.11
N ALA A 83 -2.86 3.20 11.99
CA ALA A 83 -1.44 3.13 11.67
C ALA A 83 -1.16 2.16 10.51
N ILE A 84 -1.81 0.99 10.51
CA ILE A 84 -1.73 -0.01 9.44
C ILE A 84 -2.25 0.57 8.11
N GLU A 85 -3.36 1.30 8.13
CA GLU A 85 -3.92 1.95 6.94
C GLU A 85 -2.95 2.98 6.37
N ALA A 86 -2.42 3.85 7.23
CA ALA A 86 -1.45 4.88 6.84
C ALA A 86 -0.20 4.27 6.19
N TRP A 87 0.36 3.20 6.77
CA TRP A 87 1.51 2.50 6.20
C TRP A 87 1.19 1.76 4.91
N SER A 88 0.02 1.11 4.83
CA SER A 88 -0.45 0.45 3.61
C SER A 88 -0.56 1.44 2.46
N ASN A 89 -1.12 2.61 2.71
CA ASN A 89 -1.26 3.68 1.71
C ASN A 89 0.10 4.21 1.24
N LYS A 90 1.06 4.40 2.17
CA LYS A 90 2.43 4.78 1.82
C LYS A 90 3.14 3.73 0.95
N LEU A 91 3.00 2.44 1.28
CA LEU A 91 3.59 1.35 0.49
C LEU A 91 2.96 1.24 -0.90
N ARG A 92 1.63 1.36 -1.02
CA ARG A 92 0.95 1.39 -2.32
C ARG A 92 1.40 2.58 -3.17
N TYR A 93 1.58 3.74 -2.55
CA TYR A 93 2.11 4.92 -3.23
C TYR A 93 3.55 4.68 -3.73
N LEU A 94 4.40 4.10 -2.90
CA LEU A 94 5.77 3.71 -3.28
C LEU A 94 5.77 2.72 -4.45
N ALA A 95 4.96 1.67 -4.40
CA ALA A 95 4.83 0.70 -5.50
C ALA A 95 4.40 1.37 -6.80
N ARG A 96 3.48 2.34 -6.74
CA ARG A 96 3.06 3.12 -7.90
C ARG A 96 4.20 3.96 -8.48
N MET A 97 4.99 4.63 -7.63
CA MET A 97 6.16 5.38 -8.10
C MET A 97 7.20 4.47 -8.75
N MET A 98 7.48 3.31 -8.16
CA MET A 98 8.43 2.34 -8.70
C MET A 98 8.00 1.83 -10.08
N ARG A 99 6.71 1.50 -10.28
CA ARG A 99 6.18 1.11 -11.59
C ARG A 99 6.34 2.21 -12.64
N ILE A 100 6.14 3.48 -12.25
CA ILE A 100 6.33 4.62 -13.16
C ILE A 100 7.82 4.74 -13.56
N LEU A 101 8.73 4.61 -12.60
CA LEU A 101 10.17 4.68 -12.85
C LEU A 101 10.65 3.53 -13.75
N ASP A 102 10.20 2.31 -13.49
CA ASP A 102 10.52 1.14 -14.31
C ASP A 102 10.03 1.30 -15.76
N ALA A 103 8.79 1.77 -15.95
CA ALA A 103 8.24 2.05 -17.27
C ALA A 103 9.07 3.11 -18.03
N ARG A 104 9.53 4.15 -17.32
CA ARG A 104 10.39 5.19 -17.90
C ARG A 104 11.74 4.65 -18.32
N LEU A 105 12.42 3.89 -17.45
CA LEU A 105 13.71 3.27 -17.75
C LEU A 105 13.62 2.28 -18.91
N CYS A 106 12.55 1.49 -18.97
CA CYS A 106 12.27 0.61 -20.09
C CYS A 106 12.12 1.40 -21.41
N GLY A 107 11.37 2.50 -21.39
CA GLY A 107 11.22 3.40 -22.53
C GLY A 107 12.54 4.00 -23.01
N GLU A 108 13.35 4.53 -22.08
CA GLU A 108 14.67 5.10 -22.38
C GLU A 108 15.62 4.06 -23.01
N ARG A 109 15.64 2.82 -22.48
CA ARG A 109 16.43 1.72 -23.05
C ARG A 109 15.99 1.35 -24.47
N MET A 110 14.68 1.33 -24.74
CA MET A 110 14.16 1.05 -26.08
C MET A 110 14.56 2.14 -27.09
N VAL A 111 14.47 3.41 -26.68
CA VAL A 111 14.86 4.56 -27.51
C VAL A 111 16.37 4.53 -27.78
N ASN A 112 17.19 4.36 -26.75
CA ASN A 112 18.65 4.31 -26.91
C ASN A 112 19.09 3.15 -27.80
N ARG A 113 18.44 1.98 -27.71
CA ARG A 113 18.73 0.85 -28.61
C ARG A 113 18.36 1.16 -30.07
N ARG A 114 17.32 1.96 -30.30
CA ARG A 114 16.89 2.37 -31.65
C ARG A 114 17.84 3.36 -32.31
N PHE A 115 18.50 4.22 -31.53
CA PHE A 115 19.40 5.26 -32.04
C PHE A 115 20.90 4.89 -31.96
N ALA A 116 21.25 3.76 -31.32
CA ALA A 116 22.61 3.23 -31.26
C ALA A 116 22.95 2.25 -32.41
N GLY A 117 22.07 2.11 -33.42
CA GLY A 117 22.27 1.31 -34.62
C GLY A 117 22.44 2.16 -35.86
#